data_AF-A0A1G3QPX0-F1
#
_entry.id   AF-A0A1G3QPX0-F1
#
_cell.length_a   1.000
_cell.length_b   1.000
_cell.length_c   1.000
_cell.angle_alpha   90.00
_cell.angle_beta   90.00
_cell.angle_gamma   90.00
#
_symmetry.space_group_name_H-M   'P 1'
#
loop_
_entity.id
_entity.type
_entity.pdbx_description
1 polymer ?
#
loop_
_entity_poly.entity_id
_entity_poly.type
_entity_poly.pdbx_seq_one_letter_code
_entity_poly.pdbx_strand_id
1 'polypeptide(L)'
;MPAARKPSLIMILVLGSFFFQSQMPEWKYFKDREGNTYFIDQAGKIRITDVGKYRYKPVSAKGIDYYLHYGITLINDHRLTEGLSVLKSILALPADNNRIYDAQAQAAKMVNSLKKREGTRYSALDESAALILFRRNSFITIINDRMLYSFQVPAELEVVRVMERAGAGYRYSGLLMGIWKPDMKSSAGSNGRYDMLLAVDSEKFSVPFKDLAQAIERWRYNLGFDDLQRKKLLESETRVIYHFKKSGTARYEGAEGIITNGRFSYCIRLITSEANYQVNTEMITKILDGFEVVSKAD
;
A
#
# COMPACT_ATOMS: atom_id res chain seq x y z
N MET A 1 -0.41 12.74 -73.11
CA MET A 1 0.93 12.74 -72.49
C MET A 1 0.86 13.44 -71.14
N PRO A 2 1.64 12.99 -70.15
CA PRO A 2 1.11 12.61 -68.84
C PRO A 2 1.06 13.75 -67.81
N ALA A 3 0.06 13.66 -66.95
CA ALA A 3 -0.07 14.45 -65.72
C ALA A 3 1.08 14.10 -64.76
N ALA A 4 1.95 15.07 -64.50
CA ALA A 4 3.01 14.97 -63.50
C ALA A 4 2.37 14.95 -62.09
N ARG A 5 2.09 13.75 -61.58
CA ARG A 5 1.80 13.53 -60.16
C ARG A 5 3.04 13.94 -59.36
N LYS A 6 2.96 14.99 -58.54
CA LYS A 6 3.96 15.33 -57.53
C LYS A 6 3.85 14.32 -56.37
N PRO A 7 4.75 13.32 -56.21
CA PRO A 7 4.69 12.37 -55.11
C PRO A 7 5.53 12.84 -53.90
N SER A 8 6.11 14.04 -53.98
CA SER A 8 7.19 14.49 -53.10
C SER A 8 6.71 15.12 -51.79
N LEU A 9 5.47 15.62 -51.72
CA LEU A 9 4.99 16.30 -50.50
C LEU A 9 4.56 15.31 -49.41
N ILE A 10 3.95 14.19 -49.78
CA ILE A 10 3.47 13.15 -48.85
C ILE A 10 4.67 12.39 -48.24
N MET A 11 5.72 12.14 -49.03
CA MET A 11 6.92 11.46 -48.56
C MET A 11 7.73 12.30 -47.56
N ILE A 12 7.74 13.64 -47.71
CA ILE A 12 8.37 14.56 -46.74
C ILE A 12 7.55 14.64 -45.43
N LEU A 13 6.21 14.61 -45.51
CA LEU A 13 5.35 14.60 -44.33
C LEU A 13 5.45 13.30 -43.51
N VAL A 14 5.65 12.15 -44.18
CA VAL A 14 5.87 10.85 -43.52
C VAL A 14 7.28 10.74 -42.93
N LEU A 15 8.32 11.29 -43.58
CA LEU A 15 9.68 11.33 -43.02
C LEU A 15 9.81 12.33 -41.85
N GLY A 16 9.11 13.47 -41.91
CA GLY A 16 9.09 14.45 -40.81
C GLY A 16 8.40 13.95 -39.55
N SER A 17 7.44 13.04 -39.66
CA SER A 17 6.73 12.47 -38.50
C SER A 17 7.56 11.45 -37.71
N PHE A 18 8.60 10.86 -38.30
CA PHE A 18 9.60 10.08 -37.55
C PHE A 18 10.55 10.95 -36.73
N PHE A 19 10.83 12.20 -37.15
CA PHE A 19 11.70 13.11 -36.41
C PHE A 19 11.01 13.78 -35.20
N PHE A 20 9.68 13.85 -35.20
CA PHE A 20 8.92 14.32 -34.03
C PHE A 20 8.87 13.34 -32.86
N GLN A 21 9.47 12.13 -32.98
CA GLN A 21 9.62 11.19 -31.86
C GLN A 21 10.89 11.39 -31.01
N SER A 22 11.73 12.40 -31.27
CA SER A 22 12.92 12.68 -30.45
C SER A 22 12.82 13.98 -29.65
N GLN A 23 11.75 14.17 -28.88
CA GLN A 23 11.63 15.35 -28.01
C GLN A 23 12.60 15.38 -26.81
N MET A 24 13.46 14.36 -26.60
CA MET A 24 14.40 14.33 -25.47
C MET A 24 15.71 13.55 -25.80
N PRO A 25 16.58 14.03 -26.71
CA PRO A 25 17.77 13.29 -27.15
C PRO A 25 18.80 12.99 -26.05
N GLU A 26 18.81 13.77 -24.97
CA GLU A 26 19.73 13.54 -23.82
C GLU A 26 19.20 12.57 -22.77
N TRP A 27 17.93 12.16 -22.87
CA TRP A 27 17.28 11.32 -21.88
C TRP A 27 17.30 9.87 -22.32
N LYS A 28 17.89 9.01 -21.47
CA LYS A 28 17.95 7.57 -21.70
C LYS A 28 16.84 6.87 -20.94
N TYR A 29 16.14 5.97 -21.60
CA TYR A 29 15.19 5.08 -20.96
C TYR A 29 15.92 4.08 -20.06
N PHE A 30 15.42 3.90 -18.84
CA PHE A 30 15.96 3.00 -17.85
C PHE A 30 14.85 2.13 -17.25
N LYS A 31 15.18 0.86 -16.98
CA LYS A 31 14.32 -0.07 -16.26
C LYS A 31 15.11 -0.65 -15.09
N ASP A 32 14.62 -0.45 -13.88
CA ASP A 32 15.30 -0.93 -12.68
C ASP A 32 15.07 -2.42 -12.42
N ARG A 33 15.67 -2.93 -11.33
CA ARG A 33 15.60 -4.35 -10.93
C ARG A 33 14.20 -4.79 -10.50
N GLU A 34 13.31 -3.86 -10.21
CA GLU A 34 11.90 -4.11 -9.86
C GLU A 34 10.98 -3.92 -11.07
N GLY A 35 11.55 -3.56 -12.22
CA GLY A 35 10.82 -3.32 -13.45
C GLY A 35 10.18 -1.94 -13.53
N ASN A 36 10.51 -1.02 -12.61
CA ASN A 36 10.07 0.36 -12.72
C ASN A 36 10.81 1.04 -13.87
N THR A 37 10.10 1.89 -14.61
CA THR A 37 10.59 2.50 -15.85
C THR A 37 10.61 4.01 -15.72
N TYR A 38 11.72 4.64 -16.10
CA TYR A 38 11.90 6.09 -16.02
C TYR A 38 13.01 6.54 -16.96
N PHE A 39 13.15 7.86 -17.12
CA PHE A 39 14.21 8.45 -17.94
C PHE A 39 15.29 9.08 -17.06
N ILE A 40 16.54 8.99 -17.50
CA ILE A 40 17.71 9.61 -16.83
C ILE A 40 18.47 10.47 -17.86
N ASP A 41 18.82 11.70 -17.50
CA ASP A 41 19.69 12.55 -18.33
C ASP A 41 21.19 12.33 -18.06
N GLN A 42 22.05 13.05 -18.78
CA GLN A 42 23.52 12.95 -18.62
C GLN A 42 24.00 13.44 -17.24
N ALA A 43 23.24 14.31 -16.57
CA ALA A 43 23.53 14.82 -15.24
C ALA A 43 22.98 13.91 -14.11
N GLY A 44 22.35 12.78 -14.47
CA GLY A 44 21.76 11.85 -13.52
C GLY A 44 20.38 12.26 -13.00
N LYS A 45 19.74 13.28 -13.58
CA LYS A 45 18.39 13.68 -13.21
C LYS A 45 17.40 12.62 -13.67
N ILE A 46 16.54 12.18 -12.76
CA ILE A 46 15.48 11.21 -13.05
C ILE A 46 14.18 11.94 -13.36
N ARG A 47 13.50 11.49 -14.41
CA ARG A 47 12.16 11.93 -14.79
C ARG A 47 11.22 10.74 -14.87
N ILE A 48 10.13 10.81 -14.11
CA ILE A 48 9.00 9.88 -14.23
C ILE A 48 8.00 10.50 -15.20
N THR A 49 7.70 9.81 -16.30
CA THR A 49 6.78 10.30 -17.34
C THR A 49 5.40 9.64 -17.27
N ASP A 50 5.31 8.44 -16.70
CA ASP A 50 4.06 7.72 -16.52
C ASP A 50 3.72 7.64 -15.02
N VAL A 51 2.88 8.59 -14.59
CA VAL A 51 2.22 8.60 -13.29
C VAL A 51 0.77 8.18 -13.48
N GLY A 52 0.53 6.93 -13.89
CA GLY A 52 -0.81 6.35 -13.97
C GLY A 52 -1.59 6.40 -12.64
N LYS A 53 -2.71 5.68 -12.59
CA LYS A 53 -3.52 5.57 -11.36
C LYS A 53 -2.64 5.10 -10.20
N TYR A 54 -2.65 5.86 -9.09
CA TYR A 54 -1.86 5.51 -7.91
C TYR A 54 -2.24 4.12 -7.41
N ARG A 55 -1.20 3.34 -7.13
CA ARG A 55 -1.32 2.07 -6.44
C ARG A 55 -0.35 2.13 -5.28
N TYR A 56 -0.77 1.65 -4.12
CA TYR A 56 0.08 1.53 -2.95
C TYR A 56 1.14 0.44 -3.19
N LYS A 57 2.16 0.78 -3.97
CA LYS A 57 3.31 -0.08 -4.20
C LYS A 57 4.25 0.05 -3.01
N PRO A 58 4.69 -1.07 -2.41
CA PRO A 58 5.70 -1.02 -1.35
C PRO A 58 6.99 -0.39 -1.86
N VAL A 59 7.51 0.60 -1.15
CA VAL A 59 8.83 1.20 -1.42
C VAL A 59 9.92 0.20 -1.04
N SER A 60 10.97 0.06 -1.84
CA SER A 60 12.08 -0.84 -1.52
C SER A 60 13.44 -0.16 -1.76
N ALA A 61 14.48 -0.74 -1.16
CA ALA A 61 15.86 -0.36 -1.42
C ALA A 61 16.30 -0.55 -2.90
N LYS A 62 15.69 -1.48 -3.64
CA LYS A 62 16.07 -1.81 -5.03
C LYS A 62 15.58 -0.76 -6.02
N GLY A 63 14.40 -0.19 -5.78
CA GLY A 63 13.78 0.86 -6.60
C GLY A 63 13.85 2.26 -5.98
N ILE A 64 14.72 2.49 -4.99
CA ILE A 64 14.66 3.69 -4.13
C ILE A 64 14.69 5.01 -4.90
N ASP A 65 15.53 5.15 -5.92
CA ASP A 65 15.60 6.36 -6.74
C ASP A 65 14.29 6.58 -7.52
N TYR A 66 13.70 5.50 -8.05
CA TYR A 66 12.40 5.58 -8.70
C TYR A 66 11.33 6.08 -7.73
N TYR A 67 11.23 5.49 -6.52
CA TYR A 67 10.21 5.88 -5.54
C TYR A 67 10.38 7.33 -5.06
N LEU A 68 11.61 7.78 -4.85
CA LEU A 68 11.87 9.18 -4.47
C LEU A 68 11.36 10.14 -5.54
N HIS A 69 11.76 9.92 -6.79
CA HIS A 69 11.34 10.79 -7.89
C HIS A 69 9.85 10.65 -8.20
N TYR A 70 9.28 9.46 -8.06
CA TYR A 70 7.83 9.22 -8.19
C TYR A 70 7.04 10.00 -7.15
N GLY A 71 7.43 9.95 -5.87
CA GLY A 71 6.79 10.72 -4.80
C GLY A 71 6.88 12.23 -5.02
N ILE A 72 8.03 12.73 -5.47
CA ILE A 72 8.23 14.14 -5.82
C ILE A 72 7.36 14.54 -7.03
N THR A 73 7.32 13.72 -8.09
CA THR A 73 6.46 13.97 -9.26
C THR A 73 4.99 14.02 -8.86
N LEU A 74 4.50 13.09 -8.02
CA LEU A 74 3.13 13.13 -7.52
C LEU A 74 2.81 14.45 -6.79
N ILE A 75 3.72 14.94 -5.96
CA ILE A 75 3.55 16.23 -5.27
C ILE A 75 3.48 17.40 -6.27
N ASN A 76 4.35 17.39 -7.28
CA ASN A 76 4.38 18.42 -8.32
C ASN A 76 3.12 18.40 -9.20
N ASP A 77 2.55 17.23 -9.42
CA ASP A 77 1.28 17.03 -10.14
C ASP A 77 0.04 17.24 -9.24
N HIS A 78 0.21 17.90 -8.08
CA HIS A 78 -0.83 18.20 -7.09
C HIS A 78 -1.51 16.97 -6.46
N ARG A 79 -0.92 15.78 -6.60
CA ARG A 79 -1.38 14.52 -5.95
C ARG A 79 -0.71 14.37 -4.58
N LEU A 80 -0.94 15.37 -3.72
CA LEU A 80 -0.18 15.58 -2.49
C LEU A 80 -0.24 14.40 -1.51
N THR A 81 -1.43 13.82 -1.30
CA THR A 81 -1.62 12.70 -0.36
C THR A 81 -0.84 11.46 -0.79
N GLU A 82 -0.89 11.16 -2.08
CA GLU A 82 -0.23 9.98 -2.66
C GLU A 82 1.28 10.15 -2.63
N GLY A 83 1.78 11.33 -3.04
CA GLY A 83 3.20 11.65 -2.94
C GLY A 83 3.71 11.62 -1.51
N LEU A 84 2.96 12.16 -0.55
CA LEU A 84 3.32 12.11 0.87
C LEU A 84 3.35 10.67 1.42
N SER A 85 2.41 9.81 1.03
CA SER A 85 2.40 8.39 1.40
C SER A 85 3.67 7.66 0.91
N VAL A 86 4.11 7.93 -0.32
CA VAL A 86 5.38 7.40 -0.86
C VAL A 86 6.58 7.93 -0.07
N LEU A 87 6.65 9.24 0.19
CA LEU A 87 7.77 9.82 0.93
C LEU A 87 7.84 9.32 2.38
N LYS A 88 6.70 9.15 3.06
CA LYS A 88 6.64 8.52 4.40
C LYS A 88 7.13 7.07 4.36
N SER A 89 6.84 6.35 3.28
CA SER A 89 7.34 4.98 3.07
C SER A 89 8.86 4.92 2.84
N ILE A 90 9.45 5.94 2.19
CA ILE A 90 10.91 6.09 2.09
C ILE A 90 11.52 6.35 3.48
N LEU A 91 10.92 7.26 4.26
CA LEU A 91 11.37 7.59 5.61
C LEU A 91 11.29 6.41 6.57
N ALA A 92 10.35 5.49 6.37
CA ALA A 92 10.18 4.29 7.18
C ALA A 92 11.16 3.14 6.84
N LEU A 93 11.89 3.23 5.72
CA LEU A 93 12.89 2.22 5.37
C LEU A 93 14.03 2.17 6.41
N PRO A 94 14.59 0.99 6.70
CA PRO A 94 15.86 0.90 7.43
C PRO A 94 16.98 1.55 6.63
N ALA A 95 17.78 2.41 7.28
CA ALA A 95 18.90 3.12 6.67
C ALA A 95 20.15 2.21 6.52
N ASP A 96 19.98 1.06 5.86
CA ASP A 96 21.01 0.01 5.77
C ASP A 96 22.13 0.34 4.77
N ASN A 97 21.98 1.39 3.96
CA ASN A 97 23.02 1.88 3.05
C ASN A 97 22.89 3.38 2.76
N ASN A 98 23.99 4.00 2.28
CA ASN A 98 24.06 5.43 2.00
C ASN A 98 23.02 5.90 0.96
N ARG A 99 22.67 5.07 -0.02
CA ARG A 99 21.69 5.44 -1.05
C ARG A 99 20.29 5.60 -0.46
N ILE A 100 19.91 4.76 0.51
CA ILE A 100 18.67 4.93 1.27
C ILE A 100 18.75 6.18 2.13
N TYR A 101 19.86 6.39 2.84
CA TYR A 101 20.07 7.57 3.68
C TYR A 101 19.90 8.89 2.89
N ASP A 102 20.51 8.99 1.71
CA ASP A 102 20.40 10.16 0.84
C ASP A 102 18.96 10.38 0.37
N ALA A 103 18.26 9.30 0.01
CA ALA A 103 16.85 9.36 -0.38
C ALA A 103 15.96 9.80 0.79
N GLN A 104 16.25 9.35 2.01
CA GLN A 104 15.55 9.77 3.22
C GLN A 104 15.79 11.24 3.54
N ALA A 105 17.03 11.73 3.42
CA ALA A 105 17.33 13.15 3.60
C ALA A 105 16.57 14.03 2.60
N GLN A 106 16.49 13.61 1.33
CA GLN A 106 15.72 14.31 0.30
C GLN A 106 14.21 14.24 0.54
N ALA A 107 13.68 13.06 0.91
CA ALA A 107 12.29 12.89 1.27
C ALA A 107 11.91 13.77 2.47
N ALA A 108 12.74 13.80 3.52
CA ALA A 108 12.53 14.65 4.70
C ALA A 108 12.52 16.14 4.33
N LYS A 109 13.43 16.58 3.47
CA LYS A 109 13.44 17.96 2.95
C LYS A 109 12.14 18.29 2.23
N MET A 110 11.66 17.38 1.37
CA MET A 110 10.40 17.57 0.64
C MET A 110 9.18 17.59 1.56
N VAL A 111 9.10 16.66 2.52
CA VAL A 111 8.03 16.62 3.54
C VAL A 111 8.01 17.91 4.37
N ASN A 112 9.17 18.39 4.82
CA ASN A 112 9.28 19.64 5.56
C ASN A 112 8.91 20.86 4.72
N SER A 113 9.27 20.87 3.44
CA SER A 113 8.84 21.92 2.50
C SER A 113 7.33 21.91 2.32
N LEU A 114 6.72 20.73 2.17
CA LEU A 114 5.28 20.56 2.06
C LEU A 114 4.57 21.03 3.34
N LYS A 115 5.08 20.67 4.52
CA LYS A 115 4.58 21.13 5.81
C LYS A 115 4.59 22.66 5.93
N LYS A 116 5.69 23.30 5.52
CA LYS A 116 5.79 24.78 5.49
C LYS A 116 4.82 25.42 4.50
N ARG A 117 4.65 24.82 3.32
CA ARG A 117 3.77 25.32 2.26
C ARG A 117 2.27 25.21 2.61
N GLU A 118 1.85 24.07 3.14
CA GLU A 118 0.43 23.80 3.45
C GLU A 118 -0.01 24.35 4.81
N GLY A 119 0.94 24.61 5.72
CA GLY A 119 0.68 25.19 7.04
C GLY A 119 -0.34 24.37 7.84
N THR A 120 -1.45 25.00 8.21
CA THR A 120 -2.53 24.35 9.00
C THR A 120 -3.20 23.19 8.25
N ARG A 121 -3.17 23.18 6.92
CA ARG A 121 -3.75 22.10 6.10
C ARG A 121 -2.91 20.82 6.11
N TYR A 122 -1.64 20.91 6.49
CA TYR A 122 -0.73 19.77 6.50
C TYR A 122 -1.23 18.62 7.40
N SER A 123 -1.87 18.93 8.53
CA SER A 123 -2.35 17.88 9.44
C SER A 123 -3.39 16.96 8.77
N ALA A 124 -4.34 17.52 8.03
CA ALA A 124 -5.35 16.74 7.32
C ALA A 124 -4.74 15.94 6.17
N LEU A 125 -3.72 16.52 5.52
CA LEU A 125 -2.96 15.85 4.46
C LEU A 125 -2.18 14.65 5.00
N ASP A 126 -1.46 14.84 6.11
CA ASP A 126 -0.68 13.79 6.78
C ASP A 126 -1.58 12.65 7.29
N GLU A 127 -2.74 12.99 7.85
CA GLU A 127 -3.76 12.01 8.23
C GLU A 127 -4.35 11.24 7.05
N SER A 128 -4.36 11.83 5.86
CA SER A 128 -4.82 11.17 4.63
C SER A 128 -3.73 10.28 4.03
N ALA A 129 -2.46 10.61 4.30
CA ALA A 129 -1.27 9.85 3.89
C ALA A 129 -0.81 8.89 5.01
N ALA A 130 -1.75 8.32 5.77
CA ALA A 130 -1.45 7.51 6.95
C ALA A 130 -0.93 6.10 6.64
N LEU A 131 -1.24 5.59 5.45
CA LEU A 131 -0.85 4.25 5.03
C LEU A 131 0.55 4.28 4.43
N ILE A 132 1.46 3.53 5.05
CA ILE A 132 2.88 3.44 4.73
C ILE A 132 3.20 1.99 4.38
N LEU A 133 3.82 1.76 3.22
CA LEU A 133 4.20 0.42 2.75
C LEU A 133 5.64 0.40 2.29
N PHE A 134 6.46 -0.45 2.89
CA PHE A 134 7.82 -0.65 2.46
C PHE A 134 8.23 -2.12 2.53
N ARG A 135 9.19 -2.50 1.71
CA ARG A 135 9.77 -3.84 1.67
C ARG A 135 11.06 -3.86 2.44
N ARG A 136 11.14 -4.74 3.43
CA ARG A 136 12.36 -5.07 4.17
C ARG A 136 12.61 -6.57 4.03
N ASN A 137 13.76 -6.94 3.48
CA ASN A 137 14.08 -8.33 3.18
C ASN A 137 12.98 -8.99 2.32
N SER A 138 12.40 -10.09 2.80
CA SER A 138 11.33 -10.84 2.14
C SER A 138 9.92 -10.46 2.63
N PHE A 139 9.79 -9.39 3.42
CA PHE A 139 8.52 -8.96 4.01
C PHE A 139 8.11 -7.59 3.49
N ILE A 140 6.82 -7.43 3.23
CA ILE A 140 6.20 -6.11 3.10
C ILE A 140 5.71 -5.70 4.48
N THR A 141 6.24 -4.60 4.99
CA THR A 141 5.78 -3.97 6.23
C THR A 141 4.71 -2.95 5.88
N ILE A 142 3.59 -3.03 6.59
CA ILE A 142 2.47 -2.10 6.47
C ILE A 142 2.32 -1.39 7.80
N ILE A 143 2.24 -0.07 7.76
CA ILE A 143 1.99 0.78 8.93
C ILE A 143 0.81 1.68 8.61
N ASN A 144 -0.11 1.81 9.56
CA ASN A 144 -1.10 2.87 9.58
C ASN A 144 -0.80 3.74 10.80
N ASP A 145 -0.02 4.80 10.59
CA ASP A 145 0.49 5.64 11.69
C ASP A 145 -0.59 6.49 12.36
N ARG A 146 -1.74 6.63 11.72
CA ARG A 146 -2.90 7.31 12.27
C ARG A 146 -3.77 6.37 13.13
N MET A 147 -3.88 5.11 12.71
CA MET A 147 -4.61 4.08 13.47
C MET A 147 -3.70 3.27 14.39
N LEU A 148 -2.40 3.57 14.41
CA LEU A 148 -1.42 3.03 15.35
C LEU A 148 -1.25 1.52 15.28
N TYR A 149 -1.18 0.96 14.07
CA TYR A 149 -0.84 -0.45 13.90
C TYR A 149 0.25 -0.65 12.85
N SER A 150 0.93 -1.79 12.97
CA SER A 150 1.82 -2.32 11.95
C SER A 150 1.77 -3.83 11.89
N PHE A 151 2.09 -4.39 10.72
CA PHE A 151 2.29 -5.83 10.57
C PHE A 151 3.15 -6.11 9.34
N GLN A 152 3.63 -7.35 9.24
CA GLN A 152 4.46 -7.83 8.14
C GLN A 152 3.74 -8.92 7.35
N VAL A 153 3.84 -8.84 6.02
CA VAL A 153 3.29 -9.83 5.09
C VAL A 153 4.46 -10.50 4.36
N PRO A 154 4.66 -11.82 4.54
CA PRO A 154 5.74 -12.59 3.89
C PRO A 154 5.38 -13.00 2.45
N ALA A 155 4.80 -12.09 1.68
CA ALA A 155 4.27 -12.36 0.36
C ALA A 155 4.09 -11.06 -0.45
N GLU A 156 3.91 -11.20 -1.76
CA GLU A 156 3.47 -10.09 -2.61
C GLU A 156 2.01 -9.73 -2.29
N LEU A 157 1.69 -8.44 -2.32
CA LEU A 157 0.33 -7.95 -2.05
C LEU A 157 -0.05 -6.77 -2.94
N GLU A 158 -1.35 -6.55 -3.08
CA GLU A 158 -1.94 -5.35 -3.66
C GLU A 158 -2.99 -4.78 -2.72
N VAL A 159 -2.94 -3.46 -2.49
CA VAL A 159 -4.02 -2.75 -1.80
C VAL A 159 -5.20 -2.62 -2.76
N VAL A 160 -6.26 -3.37 -2.48
CA VAL A 160 -7.48 -3.42 -3.27
C VAL A 160 -8.37 -2.22 -2.95
N ARG A 161 -8.48 -1.89 -1.65
CA ARG A 161 -9.37 -0.83 -1.18
C ARG A 161 -8.89 -0.25 0.13
N VAL A 162 -9.01 1.07 0.25
CA VAL A 162 -8.90 1.82 1.51
C VAL A 162 -10.24 2.51 1.72
N MET A 163 -10.81 2.42 2.92
CA MET A 163 -12.06 3.04 3.30
C MET A 163 -11.86 3.87 4.57
N GLU A 164 -12.42 5.07 4.56
CA GLU A 164 -12.25 6.04 5.63
C GLU A 164 -13.61 6.61 6.01
N ARG A 165 -13.90 6.62 7.31
CA ARG A 165 -15.10 7.26 7.86
C ARG A 165 -14.70 8.01 9.12
N ALA A 166 -15.12 9.27 9.23
CA ALA A 166 -14.83 10.10 10.39
C ALA A 166 -16.11 10.77 10.88
N GLY A 167 -16.26 10.83 12.20
CA GLY A 167 -17.31 11.56 12.90
C GLY A 167 -16.77 12.21 14.17
N ALA A 168 -17.61 12.94 14.91
CA ALA A 168 -17.21 13.53 16.18
C ALA A 168 -16.79 12.43 17.16
N GLY A 169 -15.51 12.38 17.52
CA GLY A 169 -15.00 11.40 18.48
C GLY A 169 -14.90 9.95 17.99
N TYR A 170 -15.17 9.71 16.70
CA TYR A 170 -15.11 8.39 16.10
C TYR A 170 -14.36 8.42 14.78
N ARG A 171 -13.52 7.42 14.55
CA ARG A 171 -12.87 7.21 13.25
C ARG A 171 -12.83 5.73 12.91
N TYR A 172 -13.06 5.42 11.65
CA TYR A 172 -12.90 4.11 11.08
C TYR A 172 -11.98 4.17 9.87
N SER A 173 -11.07 3.20 9.80
CA SER A 173 -10.17 2.97 8.66
C SER A 173 -10.17 1.48 8.33
N GLY A 174 -10.59 1.16 7.12
CA GLY A 174 -10.63 -0.20 6.59
C GLY A 174 -9.61 -0.35 5.46
N LEU A 175 -8.77 -1.37 5.55
CA LEU A 175 -7.77 -1.72 4.54
C LEU A 175 -8.06 -3.12 4.02
N LEU A 176 -8.27 -3.27 2.72
CA LEU A 176 -8.41 -4.55 2.05
C LEU A 176 -7.23 -4.77 1.11
N MET A 177 -6.55 -5.90 1.28
CA MET A 177 -5.44 -6.34 0.44
C MET A 177 -5.70 -7.72 -0.13
N GLY A 178 -5.22 -7.92 -1.34
CA GLY A 178 -5.08 -9.23 -1.95
C GLY A 178 -3.63 -9.70 -1.83
N ILE A 179 -3.44 -10.98 -1.50
CA ILE A 179 -2.12 -11.59 -1.30
C ILE A 179 -1.95 -12.73 -2.30
N TRP A 180 -0.77 -12.78 -2.92
CA TRP A 180 -0.36 -13.89 -3.79
C TRP A 180 0.68 -14.75 -3.10
N LYS A 181 0.68 -16.06 -3.39
CA LYS A 181 1.75 -16.94 -2.95
C LYS A 181 3.11 -16.46 -3.51
N PRO A 182 4.21 -16.59 -2.75
CA PRO A 182 5.54 -16.12 -3.15
C PRO A 182 6.01 -16.65 -4.52
N ASP A 183 5.58 -17.85 -4.89
CA ASP A 183 5.98 -18.52 -6.13
C ASP A 183 5.16 -18.09 -7.35
N MET A 184 4.03 -17.41 -7.15
CA MET A 184 3.24 -16.82 -8.22
C MET A 184 3.63 -15.34 -8.33
N LYS A 185 4.58 -15.04 -9.22
CA LYS A 185 4.84 -13.66 -9.61
C LYS A 185 3.52 -13.00 -10.00
N SER A 186 3.27 -11.85 -9.38
CA SER A 186 2.20 -10.91 -9.75
C SER A 186 2.36 -10.60 -11.24
N SER A 187 1.70 -11.43 -12.06
CA SER A 187 1.55 -11.15 -13.46
C SER A 187 0.52 -10.04 -13.46
N ALA A 188 0.95 -8.81 -13.73
CA ALA A 188 0.06 -7.72 -14.06
C ALA A 188 -0.81 -8.19 -15.24
N GLY A 189 -1.96 -8.80 -14.95
CA GLY A 189 -2.70 -9.63 -15.90
C GLY A 189 -3.36 -10.90 -15.32
N SER A 190 -3.07 -11.32 -14.08
CA SER A 190 -3.91 -12.33 -13.43
C SER A 190 -5.30 -11.71 -13.19
N ASN A 191 -6.37 -12.40 -13.60
CA ASN A 191 -7.77 -11.96 -13.61
C ASN A 191 -8.37 -11.56 -12.23
N GLY A 192 -7.72 -10.69 -11.45
CA GLY A 192 -8.18 -10.25 -10.13
C GLY A 192 -8.28 -11.38 -9.10
N ARG A 193 -7.60 -12.52 -9.32
CA ARG A 193 -7.66 -13.68 -8.42
C ARG A 193 -6.47 -13.62 -7.46
N TYR A 194 -6.79 -13.48 -6.17
CA TYR A 194 -5.83 -13.54 -5.08
C TYR A 194 -5.90 -14.92 -4.40
N ASP A 195 -4.78 -15.39 -3.86
CA ASP A 195 -4.75 -16.64 -3.07
C ASP A 195 -5.41 -16.44 -1.70
N MET A 196 -5.29 -15.21 -1.17
CA MET A 196 -5.91 -14.79 0.07
C MET A 196 -6.35 -13.33 0.02
N LEU A 197 -7.33 -13.00 0.85
CA LEU A 197 -7.69 -11.64 1.18
C LEU A 197 -7.33 -11.35 2.63
N LEU A 198 -6.77 -10.17 2.88
CA LEU A 198 -6.51 -9.65 4.21
C LEU A 198 -7.27 -8.34 4.37
N ALA A 199 -8.17 -8.30 5.33
CA ALA A 199 -8.86 -7.09 5.75
C ALA A 199 -8.35 -6.66 7.13
N VAL A 200 -8.04 -5.38 7.28
CA VAL A 200 -7.74 -4.75 8.57
C VAL A 200 -8.72 -3.61 8.75
N ASP A 201 -9.72 -3.84 9.59
CA ASP A 201 -10.67 -2.83 10.02
C ASP A 201 -10.20 -2.28 11.37
N SER A 202 -10.21 -0.95 11.50
CA SER A 202 -9.74 -0.29 12.70
C SER A 202 -10.69 0.83 13.08
N GLU A 203 -10.99 0.93 14.37
CA GLU A 203 -11.85 1.96 14.95
C GLU A 203 -11.10 2.70 16.07
N LYS A 204 -11.28 4.03 16.11
CA LYS A 204 -10.82 4.90 17.19
C LYS A 204 -12.02 5.56 17.86
N PHE A 205 -12.01 5.59 19.19
CA PHE A 205 -13.07 6.13 20.03
C PHE A 205 -12.62 7.31 20.88
N SER A 206 -13.59 8.08 21.38
CA SER A 206 -13.36 9.10 22.41
C SER A 206 -12.94 8.49 23.75
N VAL A 207 -13.48 7.32 24.09
CA VAL A 207 -13.31 6.66 25.39
C VAL A 207 -12.71 5.27 25.16
N PRO A 208 -11.76 4.82 26.00
CA PRO A 208 -11.18 3.49 25.87
C PRO A 208 -12.22 2.39 26.12
N PHE A 209 -11.98 1.21 25.55
CA PHE A 209 -12.75 0.02 25.91
C PHE A 209 -12.49 -0.35 27.36
N LYS A 210 -13.53 -0.85 28.04
CA LYS A 210 -13.40 -1.38 29.40
C LYS A 210 -12.60 -2.68 29.40
N ASP A 211 -12.91 -3.55 28.45
CA ASP A 211 -12.33 -4.89 28.31
C ASP A 211 -12.43 -5.37 26.86
N LEU A 212 -11.78 -6.49 26.56
CA LEU A 212 -11.81 -7.12 25.25
C LEU A 212 -13.22 -7.62 24.86
N ALA A 213 -14.05 -8.00 25.83
CA ALA A 213 -15.39 -8.52 25.56
C ALA A 213 -16.27 -7.46 24.88
N GLN A 214 -16.20 -6.21 25.35
CA GLN A 214 -16.89 -5.09 24.72
C GLN A 214 -16.45 -4.86 23.27
N ALA A 215 -15.16 -5.03 22.97
CA ALA A 215 -14.66 -4.93 21.60
C ALA A 215 -15.14 -6.09 20.71
N ILE A 216 -15.16 -7.31 21.23
CA ILE A 216 -15.68 -8.50 20.52
C ILE A 216 -17.15 -8.30 20.18
N GLU A 217 -17.96 -7.89 21.15
CA GLU A 217 -19.39 -7.63 20.98
C GLU A 217 -19.62 -6.56 19.90
N ARG A 218 -18.88 -5.45 19.97
CA ARG A 218 -18.96 -4.37 18.99
C ARG A 218 -18.65 -4.84 17.57
N TRP A 219 -17.57 -5.58 17.38
CA TRP A 219 -17.23 -6.09 16.04
C TRP A 219 -18.27 -7.07 15.52
N ARG A 220 -18.84 -7.94 16.37
CA ARG A 220 -19.94 -8.83 15.96
C ARG A 220 -21.15 -8.06 15.44
N TYR A 221 -21.52 -6.95 16.07
CA TYR A 221 -22.60 -6.10 15.58
C TYR A 221 -22.26 -5.39 14.27
N ASN A 222 -21.04 -4.85 14.15
CA ASN A 222 -20.61 -4.06 13.00
C ASN A 222 -20.30 -4.88 11.74
N LEU A 223 -19.86 -6.12 11.90
CA LEU A 223 -19.57 -7.04 10.79
C LEU A 223 -20.85 -7.61 10.16
N GLY A 224 -22.01 -7.38 10.79
CA GLY A 224 -23.31 -7.91 10.38
C GLY A 224 -23.50 -9.36 10.82
N PHE A 225 -24.69 -9.91 10.55
CA PHE A 225 -24.95 -11.32 10.77
C PHE A 225 -24.11 -12.15 9.81
N ASP A 226 -23.17 -12.93 10.33
CA ASP A 226 -22.41 -13.89 9.55
C ASP A 226 -22.67 -15.33 10.04
N ASP A 227 -22.75 -16.24 9.08
CA ASP A 227 -22.89 -17.68 9.26
C ASP A 227 -21.54 -18.36 9.56
N LEU A 228 -20.57 -17.59 10.10
CA LEU A 228 -19.23 -18.08 10.36
C LEU A 228 -19.18 -18.88 11.65
N GLN A 229 -18.78 -20.14 11.53
CA GLN A 229 -18.47 -20.98 12.67
C GLN A 229 -17.08 -20.63 13.19
N ARG A 230 -17.00 -20.05 14.39
CA ARG A 230 -15.75 -19.61 15.02
C ARG A 230 -15.27 -20.60 16.08
N LYS A 231 -13.99 -20.95 16.02
CA LYS A 231 -13.26 -21.68 17.06
C LYS A 231 -12.16 -20.78 17.61
N LYS A 232 -12.19 -20.50 18.91
CA LYS A 232 -11.15 -19.71 19.58
C LYS A 232 -9.81 -20.45 19.53
N LEU A 233 -8.76 -19.77 19.08
CA LEU A 233 -7.39 -20.28 19.01
C LEU A 233 -6.51 -19.70 20.11
N LEU A 234 -6.67 -18.40 20.39
CA LEU A 234 -5.88 -17.67 21.38
C LEU A 234 -6.77 -16.62 22.05
N GLU A 235 -6.54 -16.35 23.34
CA GLU A 235 -7.14 -15.24 24.07
C GLU A 235 -6.18 -14.72 25.12
N SER A 236 -6.10 -13.40 25.22
CA SER A 236 -5.39 -12.64 26.24
C SER A 236 -6.26 -11.46 26.67
N GLU A 237 -5.76 -10.61 27.57
CA GLU A 237 -6.51 -9.44 28.06
C GLU A 237 -6.86 -8.42 26.96
N THR A 238 -6.03 -8.33 25.92
CA THR A 238 -6.15 -7.31 24.86
C THR A 238 -6.36 -7.90 23.47
N ARG A 239 -6.41 -9.23 23.34
CA ARG A 239 -6.46 -9.90 22.05
C ARG A 239 -7.22 -11.22 22.10
N VAL A 240 -8.00 -11.50 21.07
CA VAL A 240 -8.53 -12.83 20.78
C VAL A 240 -8.30 -13.18 19.32
N ILE A 241 -7.99 -14.44 19.04
CA ILE A 241 -7.88 -14.98 17.68
C ILE A 241 -8.86 -16.13 17.54
N TYR A 242 -9.63 -16.10 16.47
CA TYR A 242 -10.53 -17.17 16.06
C TYR A 242 -10.03 -17.78 14.74
N HIS A 243 -10.11 -19.09 14.63
CA HIS A 243 -10.30 -19.75 13.35
C HIS A 243 -11.78 -19.60 12.99
N PHE A 244 -12.09 -19.31 11.74
CA PHE A 244 -13.47 -19.36 11.26
C PHE A 244 -13.60 -20.18 9.99
N LYS A 245 -14.78 -20.80 9.85
CA LYS A 245 -15.19 -21.55 8.67
C LYS A 245 -16.58 -21.10 8.24
N LYS A 246 -16.77 -20.88 6.94
CA LYS A 246 -18.09 -20.72 6.33
C LYS A 246 -18.53 -22.02 5.67
N SER A 247 -19.60 -22.60 6.19
CA SER A 247 -20.25 -23.79 5.62
C SER A 247 -21.39 -23.33 4.71
N GLY A 248 -21.22 -23.36 3.39
CA GLY A 248 -22.25 -22.91 2.43
C GLY A 248 -21.74 -22.71 1.01
N THR A 249 -22.49 -21.94 0.21
CA THR A 249 -22.09 -21.56 -1.16
C THR A 249 -20.95 -20.53 -1.08
N ALA A 250 -19.84 -20.82 -1.78
CA ALA A 250 -18.51 -20.23 -1.61
C ALA A 250 -17.86 -20.62 -0.27
N ARG A 251 -17.27 -21.82 -0.23
CA ARG A 251 -16.57 -22.36 0.95
C ARG A 251 -15.23 -21.67 1.16
N TYR A 252 -15.07 -21.05 2.31
CA TYR A 252 -13.84 -20.40 2.71
C TYR A 252 -13.57 -20.57 4.21
N GLU A 253 -12.30 -20.51 4.54
CA GLU A 253 -11.78 -20.61 5.90
C GLU A 253 -10.75 -19.51 6.12
N GLY A 254 -10.45 -19.25 7.39
CA GLY A 254 -9.58 -18.14 7.71
C GLY A 254 -9.36 -17.95 9.20
N ALA A 255 -8.72 -16.84 9.52
CA ALA A 255 -8.51 -16.44 10.89
C ALA A 255 -8.87 -14.97 11.10
N GLU A 256 -9.44 -14.70 12.27
CA GLU A 256 -9.93 -13.40 12.69
C GLU A 256 -9.28 -13.03 14.02
N GLY A 257 -8.54 -11.93 14.04
CA GLY A 257 -7.97 -11.35 15.25
C GLY A 257 -8.75 -10.10 15.65
N ILE A 258 -9.20 -10.05 16.90
CA ILE A 258 -9.74 -8.83 17.52
C ILE A 258 -8.74 -8.37 18.57
N ILE A 259 -8.25 -7.13 18.42
CA ILE A 259 -7.20 -6.56 19.27
C ILE A 259 -7.65 -5.19 19.77
N THR A 260 -7.40 -4.89 21.05
CA THR A 260 -7.67 -3.59 21.65
C THR A 260 -6.38 -2.91 22.11
N ASN A 261 -6.35 -1.59 21.99
CA ASN A 261 -5.33 -0.76 22.62
C ASN A 261 -5.93 0.58 23.06
N GLY A 262 -6.33 0.64 24.33
CA GLY A 262 -6.98 1.82 24.89
C GLY A 262 -8.19 2.26 24.07
N ARG A 263 -8.04 3.36 23.33
CA ARG A 263 -9.10 3.96 22.49
C ARG A 263 -9.20 3.37 21.08
N PHE A 264 -8.36 2.39 20.75
CA PHE A 264 -8.34 1.75 19.45
C PHE A 264 -8.82 0.30 19.56
N SER A 265 -9.51 -0.15 18.51
CA SER A 265 -9.85 -1.55 18.32
C SER A 265 -9.64 -1.93 16.87
N TYR A 266 -9.15 -3.15 16.67
CA TYR A 266 -8.73 -3.68 15.39
C TYR A 266 -9.42 -5.02 15.16
N CYS A 267 -9.93 -5.23 13.95
CA CYS A 267 -10.40 -6.51 13.46
C CYS A 267 -9.57 -6.86 12.22
N ILE A 268 -8.75 -7.89 12.34
CA ILE A 268 -7.89 -8.40 11.27
C ILE A 268 -8.49 -9.70 10.78
N ARG A 269 -8.83 -9.80 9.51
CA ARG A 269 -9.45 -10.98 8.93
C ARG A 269 -8.68 -11.45 7.71
N LEU A 270 -8.17 -12.67 7.76
CA LEU A 270 -7.57 -13.35 6.62
C LEU A 270 -8.53 -14.41 6.11
N ILE A 271 -8.84 -14.38 4.82
CA ILE A 271 -9.75 -15.32 4.16
C ILE A 271 -9.02 -15.99 3.01
N THR A 272 -9.18 -17.31 2.91
CA THR A 272 -8.73 -18.10 1.75
C THR A 272 -9.76 -19.18 1.44
N SER A 273 -9.65 -19.81 0.27
CA SER A 273 -10.52 -20.94 -0.05
C SER A 273 -10.29 -22.08 0.94
N GLU A 274 -11.33 -22.83 1.28
CA GLU A 274 -11.24 -23.99 2.18
C GLU A 274 -10.12 -24.96 1.74
N ALA A 275 -10.00 -25.20 0.42
CA ALA A 275 -8.97 -26.06 -0.15
C ALA A 275 -7.53 -25.57 0.09
N ASN A 276 -7.33 -24.25 0.25
CA ASN A 276 -6.01 -23.66 0.43
C ASN A 276 -5.70 -23.32 1.89
N TYR A 277 -6.64 -23.48 2.82
CA TYR A 277 -6.46 -23.06 4.22
C TYR A 277 -5.26 -23.75 4.89
N GLN A 278 -5.15 -25.08 4.78
CA GLN A 278 -4.02 -25.84 5.34
C GLN A 278 -2.67 -25.35 4.79
N VAL A 279 -2.58 -25.08 3.49
CA VAL A 279 -1.35 -24.57 2.85
C VAL A 279 -1.01 -23.15 3.31
N ASN A 280 -2.03 -22.34 3.59
CA ASN A 280 -1.86 -20.93 3.96
C ASN A 280 -1.79 -20.70 5.47
N THR A 281 -2.01 -21.73 6.29
CA THR A 281 -2.12 -21.60 7.76
C THR A 281 -0.88 -20.96 8.37
N GLU A 282 0.32 -21.39 7.96
CA GLU A 282 1.58 -20.81 8.47
C GLU A 282 1.69 -19.32 8.15
N MET A 283 1.33 -18.91 6.92
CA MET A 283 1.35 -17.50 6.52
C MET A 283 0.33 -16.68 7.30
N ILE A 284 -0.89 -17.22 7.47
CA ILE A 284 -1.96 -16.58 8.23
C ILE A 284 -1.52 -16.34 9.67
N THR A 285 -0.95 -17.36 10.32
CA THR A 285 -0.43 -17.26 11.68
C THR A 285 0.68 -16.22 11.77
N LYS A 286 1.67 -16.23 10.85
CA LYS A 286 2.74 -15.23 10.84
C LYS A 286 2.23 -13.80 10.71
N ILE A 287 1.25 -13.56 9.84
CA ILE A 287 0.66 -12.22 9.66
C ILE A 287 -0.07 -11.77 10.92
N LEU A 288 -0.88 -12.66 11.52
CA LEU A 288 -1.59 -12.34 12.74
C LEU A 288 -0.63 -12.10 13.90
N ASP A 289 0.32 -13.00 14.14
CA ASP A 289 1.25 -12.90 15.25
C ASP A 289 2.13 -11.65 15.13
N GLY A 290 2.50 -11.27 13.90
CA GLY A 290 3.24 -10.04 13.62
C GLY A 290 2.41 -8.75 13.64
N PHE A 291 1.12 -8.79 14.02
CA PHE A 291 0.32 -7.59 14.20
C PHE A 291 0.68 -6.91 15.52
N GLU A 292 1.20 -5.69 15.41
CA GLU A 292 1.67 -4.88 16.51
C GLU A 292 0.93 -3.56 16.56
N VAL A 293 0.74 -3.06 17.77
CA VAL A 293 0.19 -1.74 18.01
C VAL A 293 1.35 -0.78 18.21
N VAL A 294 1.40 0.25 17.38
CA VAL A 294 2.51 1.21 17.34
C VAL A 294 2.20 2.36 18.31
N SER A 295 3.07 2.62 19.28
CA SER A 295 2.99 3.87 20.03
C SER A 295 3.31 5.04 19.11
N LYS A 296 2.60 6.18 19.25
CA LYS A 296 3.15 7.41 18.69
C LYS A 296 4.46 7.69 19.41
N ALA A 297 5.55 7.81 18.67
CA ALA A 297 6.68 8.57 19.18
C ALA A 297 6.18 10.02 19.33
N ASP A 298 6.24 10.53 20.55
CA ASP A 298 5.91 11.92 20.87
C ASP A 298 6.87 12.90 20.16
#